data_AF-X0VUM9-F1
#
_entry.id   AF-X0VUM9-F1
#
_cell.length_a   1.000
_cell.length_b   1.000
_cell.length_c   1.000
_cell.angle_alpha   90.00
_cell.angle_beta   90.00
_cell.angle_gamma   90.00
#
_symmetry.space_group_name_H-M   'P 1'
#
loop_
_entity.id
_entity.type
_entity.pdbx_description
1 polymer ?
#
loop_
_entity_poly.entity_id
_entity_poly.type
_entity_poly.pdbx_seq_one_letter_code
_entity_poly.pdbx_strand_id
1 'polypeptide(L)'
;MNRRSPGLKISKAIPGFLNYKSAEGLSPRTIYSYRRDLELWLTQQDDVDIREVSSQDVRDYLNYLRTEYTPRRLTGNNDKPLSSKTIRNVWISLSSFFS
;
A
#
# COMPACT_ATOMS: atom_id res chain seq x y z
N MET A 1 33.54 -11.39 7.93
CA MET A 1 32.23 -10.83 8.38
C MET A 1 31.29 -10.75 7.18
N ASN A 2 30.38 -11.72 7.01
CA ASN A 2 29.32 -11.62 6.01
C ASN A 2 28.28 -10.61 6.53
N ARG A 3 28.46 -9.33 6.19
CA ARG A 3 27.38 -8.34 6.33
C ARG A 3 26.31 -8.71 5.30
N ARG A 4 25.37 -9.59 5.65
CA ARG A 4 24.09 -9.66 4.93
C ARG A 4 23.53 -8.24 5.00
N SER A 5 23.39 -7.58 3.86
CA SER A 5 22.75 -6.27 3.81
C SER A 5 21.39 -6.43 4.48
N PRO A 6 21.07 -5.65 5.54
CA PRO A 6 19.75 -5.68 6.11
C PRO A 6 18.77 -5.38 4.98
N GLY A 7 17.74 -6.22 4.88
CA GLY A 7 16.67 -6.08 3.91
C GLY A 7 16.08 -4.68 3.83
N LEU A 8 15.51 -4.31 2.69
CA LEU A 8 14.76 -3.06 2.58
C LEU A 8 13.32 -3.29 3.03
N LYS A 9 13.01 -2.88 4.26
CA LYS A 9 11.65 -2.90 4.81
C LYS A 9 10.71 -1.99 4.03
N ILE A 10 9.46 -2.39 3.89
CA ILE A 10 8.42 -1.63 3.18
C ILE A 10 8.29 -0.22 3.77
N SER A 11 8.25 -0.10 5.09
CA SER A 11 8.18 1.19 5.79
C SER A 11 9.30 2.16 5.42
N LYS A 12 10.50 1.64 5.17
CA LYS A 12 11.67 2.42 4.75
C LYS A 12 11.67 2.73 3.25
N ALA A 13 11.07 1.88 2.42
CA ALA A 13 10.99 2.06 0.97
C ALA A 13 9.94 3.12 0.58
N ILE A 14 8.81 3.21 1.30
CA ILE A 14 7.71 4.13 0.98
C ILE A 14 8.17 5.59 0.80
N PRO A 15 8.94 6.21 1.71
CA PRO A 15 9.40 7.59 1.51
C PRO A 15 10.21 7.78 0.22
N GLY A 16 11.09 6.83 -0.10
CA GLY A 16 11.88 6.85 -1.33
C GLY A 16 11.01 6.77 -2.59
N PHE A 17 10.03 5.87 -2.59
CA PHE A 17 9.05 5.74 -3.67
C PHE A 17 8.22 7.03 -3.85
N LEU A 18 7.72 7.62 -2.77
CA LEU A 18 6.92 8.85 -2.85
C LEU A 18 7.76 10.03 -3.37
N ASN A 19 9.02 10.13 -2.98
CA ASN A 19 9.95 11.14 -3.48
C ASN A 19 10.22 10.95 -4.98
N TYR A 20 10.45 9.71 -5.42
CA TYR A 20 10.61 9.37 -6.83
C TYR A 20 9.37 9.77 -7.64
N LYS A 21 8.18 9.36 -7.21
CA LYS A 21 6.91 9.71 -7.86
C LYS A 21 6.64 11.22 -7.87
N SER A 22 7.06 11.94 -6.84
CA SER A 22 6.99 13.40 -6.82
C SER A 22 7.95 14.04 -7.83
N ALA A 23 9.16 13.50 -7.98
CA ALA A 23 10.15 13.97 -8.94
C ALA A 23 9.73 13.72 -10.40
N GLU A 24 8.93 12.69 -10.65
CA GLU A 24 8.28 12.45 -11.96
C GLU A 24 7.19 13.48 -12.32
N GLY A 25 6.90 14.45 -11.43
CA GLY A 25 5.92 15.49 -11.66
C GLY A 25 4.47 15.06 -11.43
N LEU A 26 4.24 13.94 -10.72
CA LEU A 26 2.88 13.56 -10.35
C LEU A 26 2.25 14.58 -9.39
N SER A 27 0.93 14.77 -9.52
CA SER A 27 0.21 15.72 -8.67
C SER A 27 0.36 15.39 -7.18
N PRO A 28 0.39 16.39 -6.28
CA PRO A 28 0.43 16.16 -4.84
C PRO A 28 -0.70 15.25 -4.34
N ARG A 29 -1.87 15.32 -4.98
CA ARG A 29 -3.02 14.47 -4.67
C ARG A 29 -2.80 13.00 -5.03
N THR A 30 -2.08 12.73 -6.11
CA THR A 30 -1.67 11.37 -6.49
C THR A 30 -0.67 10.84 -5.47
N ILE A 31 0.34 11.62 -5.10
CA ILE A 31 1.34 11.24 -4.07
C ILE A 31 0.65 10.93 -2.72
N TYR A 32 -0.28 11.78 -2.31
CA TYR A 32 -1.08 11.55 -1.10
C TYR A 32 -1.88 10.25 -1.18
N SER A 33 -2.44 9.91 -2.34
CA SER A 33 -3.20 8.68 -2.53
C SER A 33 -2.30 7.45 -2.41
N TYR A 34 -1.12 7.47 -3.05
CA TYR A 34 -0.11 6.41 -2.87
C TYR A 34 0.27 6.24 -1.41
N ARG A 35 0.58 7.34 -0.72
CA ARG A 35 0.94 7.31 0.71
C ARG A 35 -0.14 6.63 1.53
N ARG A 36 -1.39 7.11 1.44
CA ARG A 36 -2.50 6.59 2.23
C ARG A 36 -2.74 5.10 1.98
N ASP A 37 -2.67 4.67 0.71
CA ASP A 37 -2.93 3.28 0.37
C ASP A 37 -1.79 2.36 0.84
N LEU A 38 -0.53 2.80 0.76
CA LEU A 38 0.65 2.06 1.25
C LEU A 38 0.75 2.04 2.78
N GLU A 39 0.32 3.10 3.46
CA GLU A 39 0.18 3.13 4.93
C GLU A 39 -0.93 2.19 5.40
N LEU A 40 -2.02 2.08 4.63
CA LEU A 40 -3.07 1.11 4.94
C LEU A 40 -2.56 -0.32 4.77
N TRP A 41 -1.74 -0.61 3.75
CA TRP A 41 -1.05 -1.89 3.63
C TRP A 41 -0.25 -2.19 4.90
N LEU A 42 0.63 -1.28 5.34
CA LEU A 42 1.44 -1.45 6.56
C LEU A 42 0.64 -1.58 7.85
N THR A 43 -0.58 -1.06 7.89
CA THR A 43 -1.45 -1.17 9.07
C THR A 43 -2.10 -2.55 9.14
N GLN A 44 -2.33 -3.18 7.99
CA GLN A 44 -3.05 -4.46 7.89
C GLN A 44 -2.13 -5.65 7.63
N GLN A 45 -0.88 -5.40 7.22
CA GLN A 45 0.14 -6.37 6.89
C GLN A 45 1.41 -6.04 7.68
N ASP A 46 2.27 -7.03 7.89
CA ASP A 46 3.52 -6.81 8.60
C ASP A 46 4.52 -5.97 7.78
N ASP A 47 5.39 -5.23 8.47
CA ASP A 47 6.52 -4.55 7.86
C ASP A 47 7.63 -5.57 7.52
N VAL A 48 7.41 -6.29 6.41
CA VAL A 48 8.31 -7.32 5.88
C VAL A 48 9.38 -6.72 4.96
N ASP A 49 10.36 -7.53 4.56
CA ASP A 49 11.27 -7.13 3.48
C ASP A 49 10.49 -7.04 2.16
N ILE A 50 10.76 -6.02 1.33
CA ILE A 50 10.09 -5.86 0.03
C ILE A 50 10.20 -7.10 -0.87
N ARG A 51 11.27 -7.89 -0.71
CA ARG A 51 11.53 -9.12 -1.48
C ARG A 51 10.73 -10.32 -0.99
N GLU A 52 10.13 -10.23 0.20
CA GLU A 52 9.30 -11.29 0.78
C GLU A 52 7.83 -11.16 0.35
N VAL A 53 7.43 -10.03 -0.24
CA VAL A 53 6.06 -9.83 -0.74
C VAL A 53 5.86 -10.61 -2.04
N SER A 54 4.96 -11.57 -2.01
CA SER A 54 4.55 -12.35 -3.17
C SER A 54 3.31 -11.75 -3.84
N SER A 55 3.03 -12.18 -5.08
CA SER A 55 1.77 -11.84 -5.74
C SER A 55 0.54 -12.42 -5.01
N GLN A 56 0.71 -13.47 -4.21
CA GLN A 56 -0.38 -14.06 -3.44
C GLN A 56 -0.77 -13.15 -2.28
N ASP A 57 0.20 -12.57 -1.58
CA ASP A 57 -0.04 -11.63 -0.48
C ASP A 57 -0.85 -10.41 -0.96
N VAL A 58 -0.54 -9.90 -2.16
CA VAL A 58 -1.30 -8.80 -2.78
C VAL A 58 -2.75 -9.21 -3.08
N ARG A 59 -2.98 -10.43 -3.58
CA ARG A 59 -4.33 -10.93 -3.86
C ARG A 59 -5.13 -11.12 -2.58
N ASP A 60 -4.53 -11.73 -1.58
CA ASP A 60 -5.18 -12.01 -0.30
C ASP A 60 -5.54 -10.71 0.41
N TYR A 61 -4.65 -9.72 0.39
CA TYR A 61 -4.94 -8.38 0.91
C TYR A 61 -6.10 -7.69 0.17
N LEU A 62 -6.14 -7.75 -1.17
CA LEU A 62 -7.24 -7.16 -1.93
C LEU A 62 -8.57 -7.87 -1.69
N ASN A 63 -8.54 -9.19 -1.47
CA ASN A 63 -9.71 -9.96 -1.06
C ASN A 63 -10.18 -9.54 0.34
N TYR A 64 -9.27 -9.47 1.30
CA TYR A 64 -9.53 -8.97 2.66
C TYR A 64 -10.19 -7.58 2.63
N LEU A 65 -9.66 -6.64 1.83
CA LEU A 65 -10.23 -5.31 1.65
C LEU A 65 -11.68 -5.30 1.12
N ARG A 66 -12.07 -6.37 0.41
CA ARG A 66 -13.40 -6.54 -0.18
C ARG A 66 -14.38 -7.21 0.77
N THR A 67 -13.93 -8.19 1.55
CA THR A 67 -14.80 -9.10 2.30
C THR A 67 -14.85 -8.81 3.78
N GLU A 68 -13.72 -8.42 4.38
CA GLU A 68 -13.53 -8.44 5.84
C GLU A 68 -13.17 -7.06 6.39
N TYR A 69 -12.54 -6.20 5.59
CA TYR A 69 -12.11 -4.89 6.03
C TYR A 69 -13.28 -3.94 6.29
N THR A 70 -13.31 -3.37 7.49
CA THR A 70 -14.25 -2.32 7.90
C THR A 70 -13.61 -0.94 7.75
N PRO A 71 -14.02 -0.11 6.77
CA PRO A 71 -13.42 1.19 6.53
C PRO A 71 -13.66 2.15 7.70
N ARG A 72 -12.67 2.97 8.05
CA ARG A 72 -12.85 4.07 9.02
C ARG A 72 -13.06 5.39 8.28
N ARG A 73 -14.30 5.84 8.18
CA ARG A 73 -14.68 7.09 7.47
C ARG A 73 -15.08 8.17 8.47
N LEU A 74 -14.60 9.40 8.26
CA LEU A 74 -14.97 10.57 9.08
C LEU A 74 -16.47 10.87 9.01
N THR A 75 -17.10 10.58 7.87
CA THR A 75 -18.53 10.80 7.63
C THR A 75 -19.43 9.69 8.20
N GLY A 76 -18.88 8.71 8.91
CA GLY A 76 -19.58 7.47 9.26
C GLY A 76 -19.81 6.54 8.06
N ASN A 77 -20.71 5.56 8.22
CA ASN A 77 -20.97 4.45 7.30
C ASN A 77 -19.80 3.45 7.16
N ASN A 78 -19.21 3.07 8.28
CA ASN A 78 -18.10 2.10 8.34
C ASN A 78 -18.58 0.66 8.06
N ASP A 79 -19.88 0.41 8.22
CA ASP A 79 -20.57 -0.83 7.88
C ASP A 79 -20.60 -1.11 6.37
N LYS A 80 -20.47 -0.07 5.54
CA LYS A 80 -20.46 -0.24 4.09
C LYS A 80 -19.06 -0.63 3.58
N PRO A 81 -18.94 -1.69 2.77
CA PRO A 81 -17.67 -2.11 2.22
C PRO A 81 -17.04 -1.03 1.33
N LEU A 82 -15.76 -1.20 1.03
CA LEU A 82 -15.08 -0.37 0.04
C LEU A 82 -15.72 -0.54 -1.34
N SER A 83 -15.82 0.55 -2.08
CA SER A 83 -16.26 0.49 -3.48
C SER A 83 -15.22 -0.25 -4.33
N SER A 84 -15.66 -0.91 -5.40
CA SER A 84 -14.76 -1.55 -6.38
C SER A 84 -13.72 -0.57 -6.93
N LYS A 85 -14.09 0.70 -7.10
CA LYS A 85 -13.17 1.76 -7.53
C LYS A 85 -12.07 2.01 -6.50
N THR A 86 -12.40 2.00 -5.21
CA THR A 86 -11.42 2.18 -4.14
C THR A 86 -10.44 1.03 -4.10
N ILE A 87 -10.92 -0.22 -4.18
CA ILE A 87 -10.06 -1.42 -4.21
C ILE A 87 -9.14 -1.38 -5.44
N ARG A 88 -9.66 -0.98 -6.61
CA ARG A 88 -8.84 -0.77 -7.82
C ARG A 88 -7.74 0.27 -7.60
N ASN A 89 -8.03 1.37 -6.91
CA ASN A 89 -7.02 2.39 -6.64
C ASN A 89 -5.92 1.85 -5.72
N VAL A 90 -6.27 1.07 -4.71
CA VAL A 90 -5.29 0.38 -3.86
C VAL A 90 -4.42 -0.56 -4.69
N TRP A 91 -5.01 -1.37 -5.58
CA TRP A 91 -4.24 -2.22 -6.49
C TRP A 91 -3.28 -1.42 -7.38
N ILE A 92 -3.69 -0.26 -7.91
CA ILE A 92 -2.79 0.62 -8.69
C ILE A 92 -1.63 1.10 -7.82
N SER A 93 -1.90 1.51 -6.58
CA SER A 93 -0.88 1.94 -5.63
C SER A 93 0.14 0.83 -5.33
N LEU A 94 -0.35 -0.39 -5.04
CA LEU A 94 0.51 -1.55 -4.78
C LEU A 94 1.30 -1.96 -6.03
N SER A 95 0.66 -1.98 -7.20
CA SER A 95 1.32 -2.33 -8.46
C SER A 95 2.42 -1.32 -8.80
N SER A 96 2.14 -0.02 -8.64
CA SER A 96 3.12 1.05 -8.87
C SER A 96 4.33 0.96 -7.92
N PHE A 97 4.12 0.44 -6.71
CA PHE A 97 5.16 0.31 -5.69
C PHE A 97 6.03 -0.95 -5.84
N PHE A 98 5.43 -2.08 -6.23
CA PHE A 98 6.12 -3.38 -6.33
C PHE A 98 6.61 -3.73 -7.75
N SER A 99 6.24 -2.95 -8.78
CA SER A 99 6.75 -3.11 -10.16
C SER A 99 8.04 -2.34 -10.37
#